data_AF-A0A1I5KNJ9-F1
#
_entry.id   AF-A0A1I5KNJ9-F1
#
_cell.length_a   1.000
_cell.length_b   1.000
_cell.length_c   1.000
_cell.angle_alpha   90.00
_cell.angle_beta   90.00
_cell.angle_gamma   90.00
#
_symmetry.space_group_name_H-M   'P 1'
#
loop_
_entity.id
_entity.type
_entity.pdbx_description
1 polymer ?
#
loop_
_entity_poly.entity_id
_entity_poly.type
_entity_poly.pdbx_seq_one_letter_code
_entity_poly.pdbx_strand_id
1 'polypeptide(L)'
;MLDNLPIHPTTGLRALGWTSRGPIWPVLGGNGEGDGDTGDQPPTPDEGQQQPPADSGKDGNGGQDQGDGDELAALEPAKLAAMVRKLRSENASERTNAKQQAADEARTELAQTIGRALGLIADDEPADPAKLAEQLTAERDAQTTAAREAAVELAVWKNAAKHGADPTALTDSRAFLSKLDKLDPAAEDFTAKVGEAIKKAVADNPRLSAAGQAPARSSSQHTGGTGGTAKPASLTDAVAARYGRA
;
A
#
# COMPACT_ATOMS: atom_id res chain seq x y z
N MET A 1 -6.50 -16.12 -26.04
CA MET A 1 -5.59 -16.31 -27.18
C MET A 1 -4.70 -15.06 -27.35
N LEU A 2 -3.97 -14.63 -26.31
CA LEU A 2 -3.12 -13.42 -26.36
C LEU A 2 -1.61 -13.74 -26.29
N ASP A 3 -1.26 -15.03 -26.20
CA ASP A 3 0.10 -15.47 -25.82
C ASP A 3 1.03 -15.77 -27.01
N ASN A 4 0.64 -15.41 -28.24
CA ASN A 4 1.43 -15.74 -29.44
C ASN A 4 1.55 -14.58 -30.43
N LEU A 5 1.88 -13.39 -29.92
CA LEU A 5 2.15 -12.19 -30.72
C LEU A 5 3.67 -11.95 -30.81
N PRO A 6 4.19 -11.56 -31.99
CA PRO A 6 5.62 -11.40 -32.21
C PRO A 6 6.18 -10.24 -31.39
N ILE A 7 7.47 -10.34 -31.08
CA ILE A 7 8.23 -9.30 -30.38
C ILE A 7 9.05 -8.54 -31.43
N HIS A 8 9.01 -7.21 -31.37
CA HIS A 8 9.73 -6.35 -32.31
C HIS A 8 11.24 -6.54 -32.14
N PRO A 9 12.00 -6.78 -33.22
CA PRO A 9 13.43 -7.12 -33.12
C PRO A 9 14.28 -6.00 -32.54
N THR A 10 13.87 -4.74 -32.69
CA THR A 10 14.65 -3.57 -32.26
C THR A 10 14.20 -2.99 -30.93
N THR A 11 12.92 -3.11 -30.58
CA THR A 11 12.34 -2.47 -29.37
C THR A 11 11.99 -3.45 -28.27
N GLY A 12 11.99 -4.77 -28.55
CA GLY A 12 11.64 -5.80 -27.56
C GLY A 12 10.16 -5.76 -27.14
N LEU A 13 9.33 -4.94 -27.78
CA LEU A 13 7.91 -4.78 -27.45
C LEU A 13 7.08 -5.82 -28.20
N ARG A 14 6.06 -6.34 -27.53
CA ARG A 14 5.11 -7.28 -28.11
C ARG A 14 4.10 -6.53 -28.98
N ALA A 15 3.76 -7.09 -30.13
CA ALA A 15 2.73 -6.52 -31.00
C ALA A 15 1.38 -6.43 -30.27
N LEU A 16 0.59 -5.41 -30.59
CA LEU A 16 -0.76 -5.19 -30.04
C LEU A 16 -1.82 -6.04 -30.77
N GLY A 17 -1.53 -6.46 -31.99
CA GLY A 17 -2.44 -7.25 -32.81
C GLY A 17 -1.87 -7.53 -34.21
N TRP A 18 -2.67 -8.18 -35.06
CA TRP A 18 -2.30 -8.55 -36.43
C TRP A 18 -3.28 -7.94 -37.43
N THR A 19 -2.78 -7.40 -38.55
CA THR A 19 -3.59 -6.93 -39.68
C THR A 19 -3.23 -7.70 -40.94
N SER A 20 -4.00 -7.53 -42.01
CA SER A 20 -3.66 -8.04 -43.35
C SER A 20 -2.33 -7.48 -43.90
N ARG A 21 -1.78 -6.43 -43.27
CA ARG A 21 -0.48 -5.82 -43.59
C ARG A 21 0.63 -6.19 -42.59
N GLY A 22 0.36 -7.05 -41.60
CA GLY A 22 1.32 -7.49 -40.59
C GLY A 22 1.03 -7.03 -39.15
N PRO A 23 1.96 -7.27 -38.21
CA PRO A 23 1.77 -6.96 -36.79
C PRO A 23 1.75 -5.44 -36.50
N ILE A 24 0.89 -5.03 -35.57
CA ILE A 24 0.78 -3.63 -35.11
C ILE A 24 1.72 -3.42 -33.93
N TRP A 25 2.64 -2.47 -34.06
CA TRP A 25 3.62 -2.14 -33.02
C TRP A 25 3.19 -0.93 -32.17
N PRO A 26 3.48 -0.92 -30.85
CA PRO A 26 3.35 0.28 -30.03
C PRO A 26 4.32 1.36 -30.52
N VAL A 27 3.84 2.58 -30.72
CA VAL A 27 4.69 3.74 -31.06
C VAL A 27 5.33 4.27 -29.78
N LEU A 28 6.66 4.25 -29.72
CA LEU A 28 7.45 4.82 -28.63
C LEU A 28 7.86 6.25 -29.01
N GLY A 29 7.53 7.25 -28.19
CA GLY A 29 8.15 8.59 -28.27
C GLY A 29 7.34 9.74 -28.87
N GLY A 30 6.00 9.74 -28.76
CA GLY A 30 5.17 10.88 -29.16
C GLY A 30 4.67 11.75 -28.01
N ASN A 31 5.55 12.45 -27.29
CA ASN A 31 5.17 13.64 -26.50
C ASN A 31 5.43 14.86 -27.38
N GLY A 32 4.35 15.57 -27.75
CA GLY A 32 4.34 16.58 -28.81
C GLY A 32 5.11 17.87 -28.53
N GLU A 33 6.43 17.78 -28.45
CA GLU A 33 7.36 18.91 -28.50
C GLU A 33 8.69 18.50 -29.18
N GLY A 34 9.00 19.07 -30.35
CA GLY A 34 10.38 19.03 -30.89
C GLY A 34 10.49 19.02 -32.41
N ASP A 35 11.36 19.90 -32.91
CA ASP A 35 11.59 20.36 -34.28
C ASP A 35 12.32 19.36 -35.20
N GLY A 36 12.33 19.67 -36.50
CA GLY A 36 12.65 18.76 -37.61
C GLY A 36 14.08 18.22 -37.74
N ASP A 37 14.17 17.07 -38.42
CA ASP A 37 15.32 16.74 -39.27
C ASP A 37 14.87 15.93 -40.48
N THR A 38 15.32 16.36 -41.65
CA THR A 38 14.95 15.87 -42.98
C THR A 38 16.10 15.01 -43.49
N GLY A 39 15.83 13.77 -43.89
CA GLY A 39 16.82 12.87 -44.48
C GLY A 39 16.24 12.04 -45.62
N ASP A 40 16.57 12.46 -46.84
CA ASP A 40 16.28 11.94 -48.18
C ASP A 40 16.20 10.41 -48.39
N GLN A 41 15.19 9.95 -49.16
CA GLN A 41 15.38 9.53 -50.58
C GLN A 41 14.04 9.16 -51.31
N PRO A 42 13.85 9.56 -52.60
CA PRO A 42 12.73 9.16 -53.49
C PRO A 42 13.18 8.04 -54.49
N PRO A 43 12.44 7.56 -55.53
CA PRO A 43 11.18 8.05 -56.12
C PRO A 43 10.12 6.99 -56.61
N THR A 44 9.00 7.53 -57.12
CA THR A 44 8.13 7.08 -58.26
C THR A 44 6.94 6.10 -58.07
N PRO A 45 5.88 6.26 -58.91
CA PRO A 45 4.46 6.11 -58.57
C PRO A 45 3.83 4.84 -59.15
N ASP A 46 2.65 4.44 -58.65
CA ASP A 46 1.71 3.68 -59.48
C ASP A 46 0.25 3.85 -59.04
N GLU A 47 -0.60 3.76 -60.05
CA GLU A 47 -2.01 4.09 -60.14
C GLU A 47 -2.92 3.07 -59.43
N GLY A 48 -4.09 3.54 -59.00
CA GLY A 48 -5.11 2.69 -58.37
C GLY A 48 -6.44 3.40 -58.26
N GLN A 49 -7.11 3.53 -59.41
CA GLN A 49 -8.44 4.10 -59.62
C GLN A 49 -9.51 3.53 -58.68
N GLN A 50 -10.43 4.39 -58.21
CA GLN A 50 -11.85 4.07 -58.05
C GLN A 50 -12.67 5.37 -57.87
N GLN A 51 -13.33 5.79 -58.96
CA GLN A 51 -14.42 6.77 -58.96
C GLN A 51 -15.73 6.14 -58.45
N PRO A 52 -16.57 6.90 -57.74
CA PRO A 52 -18.02 6.77 -57.84
C PRO A 52 -18.60 7.78 -58.84
N PRO A 53 -19.79 7.49 -59.43
CA PRO A 53 -20.28 8.15 -60.63
C PRO A 53 -20.79 9.57 -60.39
N ALA A 54 -20.59 10.42 -61.40
CA ALA A 54 -21.24 11.73 -61.53
C ALA A 54 -22.70 11.54 -61.95
N ASP A 55 -23.63 11.99 -61.11
CA ASP A 55 -24.99 12.30 -61.54
C ASP A 55 -25.06 13.77 -61.95
N SER A 56 -25.67 14.00 -63.11
CA SER A 56 -25.65 15.27 -63.82
C SER A 56 -26.86 16.10 -63.46
N GLY A 57 -26.60 17.29 -62.93
CA GLY A 57 -27.39 18.52 -63.04
C GLY A 57 -28.92 18.41 -63.08
N LYS A 58 -29.56 18.89 -62.01
CA LYS A 58 -30.83 19.62 -62.15
C LYS A 58 -30.78 20.90 -61.33
N ASP A 59 -30.96 21.99 -62.04
CA ASP A 59 -30.95 23.37 -61.58
C ASP A 59 -31.94 23.57 -60.43
N GLY A 60 -31.44 24.15 -59.34
CA GLY A 60 -32.19 24.48 -58.13
C GLY A 60 -31.71 25.80 -57.56
N ASN A 61 -32.16 26.87 -58.22
CA ASN A 61 -32.43 28.23 -57.73
C ASN A 61 -31.82 28.71 -56.39
N GLY A 62 -31.30 29.93 -56.45
CA GLY A 62 -30.65 30.69 -55.38
C GLY A 62 -31.43 30.77 -54.06
N GLY A 63 -30.64 30.93 -53.00
CA GLY A 63 -31.06 30.77 -51.62
C GLY A 63 -31.85 31.93 -51.01
N GLN A 64 -32.08 31.75 -49.71
CA GLN A 64 -32.17 32.80 -48.70
C GLN A 64 -32.16 32.11 -47.33
N ASP A 65 -30.97 31.93 -46.77
CA ASP A 65 -30.77 32.05 -45.32
C ASP A 65 -29.74 33.16 -45.10
N GLN A 66 -30.18 34.38 -45.42
CA GLN A 66 -29.51 35.63 -45.04
C GLN A 66 -30.04 35.99 -43.66
N GLY A 67 -29.43 35.39 -42.63
CA GLY A 67 -29.69 35.72 -41.23
C GLY A 67 -28.58 36.57 -40.63
N ASP A 68 -27.33 36.06 -40.63
CA ASP A 68 -26.28 36.65 -39.77
C ASP A 68 -25.01 37.09 -40.53
N GLY A 69 -24.78 36.55 -41.73
CA GLY A 69 -23.55 36.80 -42.50
C GLY A 69 -23.40 38.24 -43.00
N ASP A 70 -24.51 38.86 -43.41
CA ASP A 70 -24.53 40.25 -43.88
C ASP A 70 -24.37 41.26 -42.73
N GLU A 71 -24.82 40.90 -41.51
CA GLU A 71 -24.72 41.77 -40.33
C GLU A 71 -23.30 41.79 -39.74
N LEU A 72 -22.58 40.65 -39.82
CA LEU A 72 -21.15 40.53 -39.52
C LEU A 72 -20.25 41.27 -40.52
N ALA A 73 -20.64 41.29 -41.80
CA ALA A 73 -19.93 42.04 -42.85
C ALA A 73 -20.14 43.56 -42.75
N ALA A 74 -21.27 44.00 -42.19
CA ALA A 74 -21.59 45.41 -41.94
C ALA A 74 -20.95 45.99 -40.66
N LEU A 75 -20.35 45.14 -39.82
CA LEU A 75 -19.68 45.57 -38.58
C LEU A 75 -18.31 46.18 -38.85
N GLU A 76 -18.02 47.31 -38.19
CA GLU A 76 -16.71 47.96 -38.22
C GLU A 76 -15.57 46.96 -37.88
N PRO A 77 -14.44 46.97 -38.61
CA PRO A 77 -13.35 45.99 -38.42
C PRO A 77 -12.84 45.91 -36.97
N ALA A 78 -12.85 47.03 -36.25
CA ALA A 78 -12.46 47.09 -34.85
C ALA A 78 -13.44 46.34 -33.92
N LYS A 79 -14.75 46.37 -34.21
CA LYS A 79 -15.77 45.63 -33.45
C LYS A 79 -15.70 44.14 -33.74
N LEU A 80 -15.50 43.76 -35.00
CA LEU A 80 -15.29 42.36 -35.38
C LEU A 80 -14.03 41.79 -34.71
N ALA A 81 -12.92 42.53 -34.72
CA ALA A 81 -11.69 42.12 -34.03
C ALA A 81 -11.87 41.99 -32.51
N ALA A 82 -12.65 42.88 -31.88
CA ALA A 82 -12.98 42.78 -30.46
C ALA A 82 -13.85 41.54 -30.15
N MET A 83 -14.83 41.26 -31.00
CA MET A 83 -15.68 40.07 -30.90
C MET A 83 -14.85 38.78 -31.04
N VAL A 84 -13.98 38.68 -32.05
CA VAL A 84 -13.09 37.52 -32.24
C VAL A 84 -12.14 37.33 -31.05
N ARG A 85 -11.58 38.41 -30.50
CA ARG A 85 -10.74 38.32 -29.28
C ARG A 85 -11.55 37.81 -28.09
N LYS A 86 -12.78 38.30 -27.90
CA LYS A 86 -13.69 37.84 -26.85
C LYS A 86 -14.02 36.36 -27.00
N LEU A 87 -14.44 35.93 -28.19
CA LEU A 87 -14.73 34.52 -28.49
C LEU A 87 -13.50 33.62 -28.28
N ARG A 88 -12.31 34.07 -28.67
CA ARG A 88 -11.07 33.32 -28.41
C ARG A 88 -10.76 33.20 -26.92
N SER A 89 -11.00 34.26 -26.14
CA SER A 89 -10.84 34.23 -24.69
C SER A 89 -11.84 33.29 -24.03
N GLU A 90 -13.10 33.34 -24.43
CA GLU A 90 -14.16 32.46 -23.94
C GLU A 90 -13.86 31.00 -24.25
N ASN A 91 -13.51 30.68 -25.51
CA ASN A 91 -13.10 29.32 -25.90
C ASN A 91 -11.86 28.84 -25.14
N ALA A 92 -10.89 29.71 -24.86
CA ALA A 92 -9.71 29.35 -24.07
C ALA A 92 -10.08 29.02 -22.61
N SER A 93 -10.96 29.82 -22.01
CA SER A 93 -11.49 29.58 -20.66
C SER A 93 -12.32 28.31 -20.61
N GLU A 94 -13.22 28.09 -21.58
CA GLU A 94 -14.03 26.87 -21.68
C GLU A 94 -13.18 25.62 -21.81
N ARG A 95 -12.17 25.62 -22.70
CA ARG A 95 -11.25 24.50 -22.84
C ARG A 95 -10.48 24.21 -21.56
N THR A 96 -10.12 25.23 -20.80
CA THR A 96 -9.39 25.06 -19.54
C THR A 96 -10.32 24.52 -18.45
N ASN A 97 -11.52 25.09 -18.33
CA ASN A 97 -12.52 24.66 -17.36
C ASN A 97 -12.98 23.22 -17.64
N ALA A 98 -13.24 22.87 -18.91
CA ALA A 98 -13.63 21.50 -19.29
C ALA A 98 -12.53 20.48 -18.98
N LYS A 99 -11.25 20.83 -19.19
CA LYS A 99 -10.13 19.98 -18.80
C LYS A 99 -10.03 19.81 -17.29
N GLN A 100 -10.23 20.89 -16.53
CA GLN A 100 -10.21 20.84 -15.06
C GLN A 100 -11.36 19.98 -14.53
N GLN A 101 -12.57 20.18 -15.05
CA GLN A 101 -13.75 19.40 -14.68
C GLN A 101 -13.56 17.91 -14.99
N ALA A 102 -13.07 17.55 -16.17
CA ALA A 102 -12.78 16.15 -16.52
C ALA A 102 -11.72 15.52 -15.60
N ALA A 103 -10.73 16.30 -15.17
CA ALA A 103 -9.72 15.82 -14.22
C ALA A 103 -10.31 15.60 -12.82
N ASP A 104 -11.19 16.48 -12.36
CA ASP A 104 -11.83 16.37 -11.05
C ASP A 104 -12.88 15.24 -11.02
N GLU A 105 -13.60 15.03 -12.11
CA GLU A 105 -14.49 13.87 -12.32
C GLU A 105 -13.68 12.56 -12.28
N ALA A 106 -12.58 12.46 -13.04
CA ALA A 106 -11.73 11.26 -13.04
C ALA A 106 -11.12 10.96 -11.66
N ARG A 107 -10.72 11.99 -10.89
CA ARG A 107 -10.25 11.82 -9.51
C ARG A 107 -11.35 11.30 -8.60
N THR A 108 -12.56 11.80 -8.75
CA THR A 108 -13.72 11.38 -7.97
C THR A 108 -14.13 9.94 -8.29
N GLU A 109 -14.17 9.57 -9.57
CA GLU A 109 -14.47 8.20 -10.01
C GLU A 109 -13.43 7.19 -9.51
N LEU A 110 -12.15 7.56 -9.57
CA LEU A 110 -11.06 6.74 -9.04
C LEU A 110 -11.22 6.58 -7.51
N ALA A 111 -11.47 7.68 -6.79
CA ALA A 111 -11.69 7.65 -5.35
C ALA A 111 -12.90 6.80 -4.95
N GLN A 112 -14.01 6.88 -5.70
CA GLN A 112 -15.18 6.01 -5.50
C GLN A 112 -14.84 4.55 -5.78
N THR A 113 -14.12 4.25 -6.85
CA THR A 113 -13.75 2.87 -7.22
C THR A 113 -12.84 2.25 -6.18
N ILE A 114 -11.83 2.98 -5.70
CA ILE A 114 -10.95 2.52 -4.62
C ILE A 114 -11.73 2.40 -3.32
N GLY A 115 -12.53 3.41 -2.96
CA GLY A 115 -13.31 3.40 -1.74
C GLY A 115 -14.30 2.24 -1.67
N ARG A 116 -15.00 1.93 -2.76
CA ARG A 116 -15.85 0.74 -2.87
C ARG A 116 -15.04 -0.56 -2.80
N ALA A 117 -13.93 -0.65 -3.52
CA ALA A 117 -13.07 -1.85 -3.52
C ALA A 117 -12.47 -2.15 -2.13
N LEU A 118 -12.17 -1.11 -1.35
CA LEU A 118 -11.68 -1.23 0.02
C LEU A 118 -12.81 -1.35 1.06
N GLY A 119 -14.07 -1.27 0.63
CA GLY A 119 -15.23 -1.34 1.52
C GLY A 119 -15.39 -0.12 2.45
N LEU A 120 -14.73 0.99 2.12
CA LEU A 120 -14.76 2.24 2.90
C LEU A 120 -15.95 3.14 2.53
N ILE A 121 -16.56 2.91 1.37
CA ILE A 121 -17.70 3.68 0.86
C ILE A 121 -18.80 2.72 0.44
N ALA A 122 -20.04 2.99 0.87
CA ALA A 122 -21.22 2.30 0.36
C ALA A 122 -21.54 2.77 -1.07
N ASP A 123 -22.21 1.92 -1.86
CA ASP A 123 -22.38 2.14 -3.31
C ASP A 123 -23.03 3.48 -3.74
N ASP A 124 -23.67 4.21 -2.82
CA ASP A 124 -24.40 5.46 -3.07
C ASP A 124 -23.83 6.71 -2.35
N GLU A 125 -22.69 6.63 -1.66
CA GLU A 125 -22.12 7.81 -0.96
C GLU A 125 -21.04 8.52 -1.80
N PRO A 126 -21.10 9.85 -1.98
CA PRO A 126 -20.09 10.57 -2.73
C PRO A 126 -18.72 10.48 -2.03
N ALA A 127 -17.73 9.97 -2.74
CA ALA A 127 -16.34 9.90 -2.27
C ALA A 127 -15.72 11.29 -2.16
N ASP A 128 -15.23 11.64 -0.97
CA ASP A 128 -14.30 12.76 -0.77
C ASP A 128 -12.86 12.21 -0.85
N PRO A 129 -12.13 12.47 -1.95
CA PRO A 129 -10.80 11.89 -2.18
C PRO A 129 -9.80 12.30 -1.09
N ALA A 130 -9.93 13.50 -0.52
CA ALA A 130 -9.03 13.97 0.53
C ALA A 130 -9.28 13.19 1.83
N LYS A 131 -10.55 13.02 2.23
CA LYS A 131 -10.91 12.25 3.43
C LYS A 131 -10.52 10.78 3.32
N LEU A 132 -10.65 10.17 2.14
CA LEU A 132 -10.22 8.77 1.94
C LEU A 132 -8.71 8.63 2.08
N ALA A 133 -7.94 9.57 1.54
CA ALA A 133 -6.48 9.57 1.70
C ALA A 133 -6.06 9.73 3.17
N GLU A 134 -6.76 10.58 3.92
CA GLU A 134 -6.57 10.74 5.36
C GLU A 134 -6.93 9.45 6.14
N GLN A 135 -8.08 8.85 5.85
CA GLN A 135 -8.52 7.60 6.48
C GLN A 135 -7.54 6.45 6.21
N LEU A 136 -7.12 6.27 4.95
CA LEU A 136 -6.13 5.23 4.59
C LEU A 136 -4.78 5.45 5.25
N THR A 137 -4.36 6.71 5.41
CA THR A 137 -3.13 7.03 6.13
C THR A 137 -3.25 6.70 7.60
N ALA A 138 -4.36 7.09 8.25
CA ALA A 138 -4.61 6.78 9.65
C ALA A 138 -4.71 5.27 9.91
N GLU A 139 -5.42 4.53 9.06
CA GLU A 139 -5.53 3.08 9.17
C GLU A 139 -4.18 2.39 8.97
N ARG A 140 -3.41 2.80 7.96
CA ARG A 140 -2.08 2.25 7.70
C ARG A 140 -1.12 2.52 8.86
N ASP A 141 -1.16 3.72 9.45
CA ASP A 141 -0.32 4.07 10.60
C ASP A 141 -0.74 3.29 11.86
N ALA A 142 -2.04 3.13 12.09
CA ALA A 142 -2.57 2.29 13.16
C ALA A 142 -2.16 0.81 12.99
N GLN A 143 -2.29 0.26 11.78
CA GLN A 143 -1.88 -1.11 11.46
C GLN A 143 -0.36 -1.29 11.60
N THR A 144 0.42 -0.31 11.17
CA THR A 144 1.89 -0.35 11.33
C THR A 144 2.27 -0.35 12.80
N THR A 145 1.59 0.46 13.61
CA THR A 145 1.80 0.50 15.07
C THR A 145 1.44 -0.84 15.71
N ALA A 146 0.25 -1.39 15.41
CA ALA A 146 -0.19 -2.68 15.93
C ALA A 146 0.72 -3.84 15.51
N ALA A 147 1.16 -3.86 14.24
CA ALA A 147 2.10 -4.86 13.73
C ALA A 147 3.46 -4.76 14.43
N ARG A 148 3.93 -3.54 14.68
CA ARG A 148 5.17 -3.27 15.41
C ARG A 148 5.09 -3.79 16.85
N GLU A 149 4.02 -3.46 17.56
CA GLU A 149 3.77 -3.92 18.94
C GLU A 149 3.73 -5.45 19.02
N ALA A 150 2.98 -6.10 18.12
CA ALA A 150 2.89 -7.55 18.05
C ALA A 150 4.24 -8.22 17.73
N ALA A 151 5.02 -7.64 16.81
CA ALA A 151 6.35 -8.14 16.47
C ALA A 151 7.33 -8.02 17.66
N VAL A 152 7.29 -6.90 18.38
CA VAL A 152 8.07 -6.68 19.59
C VAL A 152 7.70 -7.68 20.67
N GLU A 153 6.42 -7.82 20.97
CA GLU A 153 5.94 -8.77 21.97
C GLU A 153 6.37 -10.20 21.62
N LEU A 154 6.13 -10.65 20.38
CA LEU A 154 6.52 -11.98 19.92
C LEU A 154 8.03 -12.20 20.01
N ALA A 155 8.85 -11.19 19.71
CA ALA A 155 10.30 -11.29 19.87
C ALA A 155 10.71 -11.42 21.34
N VAL A 156 10.04 -10.71 22.26
CA VAL A 156 10.25 -10.85 23.71
C VAL A 156 9.90 -12.28 24.15
N TRP A 157 8.72 -12.78 23.79
CA TRP A 157 8.29 -14.14 24.13
C TRP A 157 9.25 -15.22 23.62
N LYS A 158 9.75 -15.09 22.38
CA LYS A 158 10.70 -16.06 21.79
C LYS A 158 12.09 -16.04 22.42
N ASN A 159 12.52 -14.92 23.01
CA ASN A 159 13.87 -14.76 23.54
C ASN A 159 13.95 -14.79 25.07
N ALA A 160 12.86 -14.50 25.79
CA ALA A 160 12.83 -14.45 27.25
C ALA A 160 13.38 -15.73 27.90
N ALA A 161 12.92 -16.89 27.44
CA ALA A 161 13.35 -18.18 27.99
C ALA A 161 14.87 -18.42 27.85
N LYS A 162 15.50 -17.99 26.75
CA LYS A 162 16.94 -18.13 26.52
C LYS A 162 17.78 -17.33 27.52
N HIS A 163 17.21 -16.28 28.10
CA HIS A 163 17.85 -15.40 29.06
C HIS A 163 17.31 -15.56 30.49
N GLY A 164 16.52 -16.61 30.76
CA GLY A 164 15.95 -16.87 32.08
C GLY A 164 14.97 -15.79 32.57
N ALA A 165 14.38 -15.03 31.64
CA ALA A 165 13.43 -13.97 31.93
C ALA A 165 11.99 -14.46 31.88
N ASP A 166 11.11 -13.84 32.66
CA ASP A 166 9.67 -14.03 32.57
C ASP A 166 9.10 -13.13 31.46
N PRO A 167 8.57 -13.68 30.36
CA PRO A 167 8.02 -12.87 29.29
C PRO A 167 6.83 -12.00 29.72
N THR A 168 6.01 -12.46 30.67
CA THR A 168 4.85 -11.69 31.17
C THR A 168 5.27 -10.48 32.00
N ALA A 169 6.27 -10.65 32.87
CA ALA A 169 6.82 -9.55 33.65
C ALA A 169 7.57 -8.53 32.77
N LEU A 170 8.19 -9.00 31.67
CA LEU A 170 8.84 -8.12 30.69
C LEU A 170 7.84 -7.27 29.92
N THR A 171 6.74 -7.86 29.44
CA THR A 171 5.72 -7.11 28.68
C THR A 171 4.92 -6.13 29.54
N ASP A 172 4.83 -6.34 30.86
CA ASP A 172 4.24 -5.38 31.80
C ASP A 172 5.19 -4.21 32.18
N SER A 173 6.49 -4.34 31.90
CA SER A 173 7.49 -3.36 32.32
C SER A 173 7.63 -2.19 31.34
N ARG A 174 7.03 -1.04 31.68
CA ARG A 174 7.18 0.22 30.91
C ARG A 174 8.64 0.65 30.69
N ALA A 175 9.51 0.41 31.68
CA ALA A 175 10.92 0.76 31.61
C ALA A 175 11.70 -0.14 30.62
N PHE A 176 11.24 -1.37 30.41
CA PHE A 176 11.77 -2.26 29.38
C PHE A 176 11.22 -1.88 28.00
N LEU A 177 9.89 -1.73 27.87
CA LEU A 177 9.24 -1.37 26.59
C LEU A 177 9.80 -0.06 26.00
N SER A 178 10.02 0.98 26.82
CA SER A 178 10.63 2.24 26.36
C SER A 178 12.06 2.12 25.81
N LYS A 179 12.80 1.04 26.14
CA LYS A 179 14.08 0.73 25.51
C LYS A 179 13.88 0.07 24.15
N LEU A 180 12.86 -0.77 24.01
CA LEU A 180 12.50 -1.45 22.77
C LEU A 180 11.85 -0.50 21.77
N ASP A 181 11.21 0.58 22.23
CA ASP A 181 10.66 1.62 21.36
C ASP A 181 11.69 2.28 20.44
N LYS A 182 12.97 2.22 20.78
CA LYS A 182 14.06 2.74 19.94
C LYS A 182 14.59 1.73 18.93
N LEU A 183 14.11 0.49 18.99
CA LEU A 183 14.51 -0.59 18.09
C LEU A 183 13.54 -0.67 16.91
N ASP A 184 14.10 -0.96 15.74
CA ASP A 184 13.32 -1.27 14.54
C ASP A 184 13.09 -2.78 14.44
N PRO A 185 11.83 -3.27 14.51
CA PRO A 185 11.54 -4.69 14.37
C PRO A 185 11.85 -5.28 12.99
N ALA A 186 12.03 -4.44 11.96
CA ALA A 186 12.40 -4.88 10.62
C ALA A 186 13.93 -5.02 10.44
N ALA A 187 14.74 -4.53 11.39
CA ALA A 187 16.19 -4.63 11.30
C ALA A 187 16.67 -6.08 11.50
N GLU A 188 17.68 -6.50 10.73
CA GLU A 188 18.25 -7.86 10.81
C GLU A 188 18.83 -8.17 12.20
N ASP A 189 19.35 -7.17 12.89
CA ASP A 189 19.93 -7.29 14.22
C ASP A 189 18.92 -7.13 15.37
N PHE A 190 17.63 -6.97 15.06
CA PHE A 190 16.57 -6.73 16.04
C PHE A 190 16.53 -7.82 17.12
N THR A 191 16.55 -9.08 16.72
CA THR A 191 16.48 -10.22 17.66
C THR A 191 17.66 -10.22 18.63
N ALA A 192 18.87 -9.90 18.14
CA ALA A 192 20.06 -9.81 18.97
C ALA A 192 19.96 -8.65 19.97
N LYS A 193 19.51 -7.48 19.52
CA LYS A 193 19.28 -6.31 20.38
C LYS A 193 18.21 -6.55 21.44
N VAL A 194 17.14 -7.26 21.11
CA VAL A 194 16.11 -7.68 22.07
C VAL A 194 16.71 -8.61 23.13
N GLY A 195 17.51 -9.60 22.74
CA GLY A 195 18.19 -10.50 23.68
C GLY A 195 19.10 -9.76 24.66
N GLU A 196 19.92 -8.83 24.17
CA GLU A 196 20.77 -7.98 25.02
C GLU A 196 19.94 -7.08 25.95
N ALA A 197 18.84 -6.51 25.46
CA ALA A 197 17.93 -5.71 26.27
C ALA A 197 17.29 -6.55 27.39
N ILE A 198 16.88 -7.79 27.12
CA ILE A 198 16.31 -8.72 28.10
C ILE A 198 17.36 -9.06 29.16
N LYS A 199 18.56 -9.46 28.74
CA LYS A 199 19.67 -9.79 29.64
C LYS A 199 19.99 -8.63 30.58
N LYS A 200 20.06 -7.41 30.04
CA LYS A 200 20.26 -6.20 30.84
C LYS A 200 19.08 -5.92 31.77
N ALA A 201 17.84 -6.08 31.31
CA ALA A 201 16.65 -5.85 32.13
C ALA A 201 16.59 -6.80 33.34
N VAL A 202 16.90 -8.07 33.15
CA VAL A 202 16.96 -9.05 34.24
C VAL A 202 18.11 -8.75 35.21
N ALA A 203 19.27 -8.32 34.70
CA ALA A 203 20.41 -7.92 35.54
C ALA A 203 20.09 -6.66 36.37
N ASP A 204 19.44 -5.67 35.77
CA ASP A 204 19.05 -4.42 36.43
C ASP A 204 17.87 -4.65 37.41
N ASN A 205 16.97 -5.59 37.12
CA ASN A 205 15.80 -5.93 37.94
C ASN A 205 15.55 -7.44 37.98
N PRO A 206 16.03 -8.15 39.02
CA PRO A 206 15.86 -9.60 39.16
C PRO A 206 14.40 -10.07 39.25
N ARG A 207 13.44 -9.18 39.54
CA ARG A 207 12.00 -9.53 39.54
C ARG A 207 11.46 -9.88 38.15
N LEU A 208 12.19 -9.50 37.09
CA LEU A 208 11.87 -9.85 35.71
C LEU A 208 12.37 -11.25 35.32
N SER A 209 13.04 -11.97 36.23
CA SER A 209 13.50 -13.34 36.00
C SER A 209 12.37 -14.35 36.18
N ALA A 210 12.37 -15.42 35.37
CA ALA A 210 11.43 -16.53 35.50
C ALA A 210 11.61 -17.32 36.82
N ALA A 211 12.77 -17.16 37.48
CA ALA A 211 13.06 -17.78 38.77
C ALA A 211 12.43 -17.02 39.97
N GLY A 212 11.85 -15.83 39.75
CA GLY A 212 11.44 -14.89 40.80
C GLY A 212 10.04 -15.09 41.41
N GLN A 213 9.21 -15.99 40.88
CA GLN A 213 7.84 -16.21 41.37
C GLN A 213 7.66 -17.51 42.17
N ALA A 214 8.73 -18.15 42.63
CA ALA A 214 8.57 -19.17 43.65
C ALA A 214 8.27 -18.44 44.97
N PRO A 215 7.08 -18.60 45.59
CA PRO A 215 6.88 -18.10 46.94
C PRO A 215 8.04 -18.60 47.77
N ALA A 216 8.66 -17.71 48.55
CA ALA A 216 9.69 -18.10 49.52
C ALA A 216 9.13 -19.33 50.21
N ARG A 217 9.82 -20.49 50.08
CA ARG A 217 9.40 -21.70 50.76
C ARG A 217 9.31 -21.30 52.22
N SER A 218 8.09 -21.11 52.71
CA SER A 218 7.83 -20.88 54.11
C SER A 218 8.16 -22.19 54.78
N SER A 219 9.44 -22.42 55.01
CA SER A 219 9.90 -23.29 56.07
C SER A 219 9.55 -22.56 57.37
N SER A 220 8.26 -22.50 57.68
CA SER A 220 7.84 -22.61 59.07
C SER A 220 8.35 -23.98 59.49
N GLN A 221 9.59 -23.96 59.97
CA GLN A 221 10.29 -25.07 60.54
C GLN A 221 9.47 -25.47 61.75
N HIS A 222 8.55 -26.41 61.55
CA HIS A 222 7.89 -27.08 62.64
C HIS A 222 8.95 -27.99 63.29
N THR A 223 9.79 -27.40 64.14
CA THR A 223 10.44 -28.16 65.21
C THR A 223 9.36 -28.50 66.22
N GLY A 224 8.57 -29.53 65.90
CA GLY A 224 7.43 -29.96 66.68
C GLY A 224 7.39 -31.48 66.80
N GLY A 225 8.04 -32.00 67.84
CA GLY A 225 7.62 -33.22 68.53
C GLY A 225 8.15 -34.55 68.00
N THR A 226 9.06 -35.14 68.77
CA THR A 226 9.44 -36.56 68.73
C THR A 226 8.22 -37.47 68.94
N GLY A 227 7.79 -38.19 67.90
CA GLY A 227 6.68 -39.16 68.04
C GLY A 227 6.68 -40.35 67.07
N GLY A 228 7.64 -40.45 66.15
CA GLY A 228 7.75 -41.59 65.24
C GLY A 228 8.77 -42.60 65.76
N THR A 229 8.31 -43.75 66.23
CA THR A 229 9.18 -44.91 66.50
C THR A 229 10.02 -45.23 65.27
N ALA A 230 11.34 -45.05 65.38
CA ALA A 230 12.27 -45.41 64.31
C ALA A 230 12.11 -46.90 63.97
N LYS A 231 12.01 -47.21 62.68
CA LYS A 231 11.93 -48.58 62.19
C LYS A 231 13.26 -49.29 62.48
N PRO A 232 13.27 -50.45 63.16
CA PRO A 232 14.52 -51.12 63.52
C PRO A 232 15.27 -51.53 62.25
N ALA A 233 16.57 -51.23 62.21
CA ALA A 233 17.44 -51.50 61.06
C ALA A 233 17.81 -53.00 60.95
N SER A 234 17.62 -53.77 62.02
CA SER A 234 17.89 -55.19 62.07
C SER A 234 16.88 -55.95 62.92
N LEU A 235 16.80 -57.27 62.73
CA LEU A 235 15.95 -58.15 63.56
C LEU A 235 16.36 -58.08 65.04
N THR A 236 17.66 -57.98 65.30
CA THR A 236 18.22 -57.84 66.66
C THR A 236 17.74 -56.54 67.32
N ASP A 237 17.72 -55.42 66.57
CA ASP A 237 17.19 -54.14 67.08
C ASP A 237 15.69 -54.21 67.38
N ALA A 238 14.94 -54.95 66.57
CA ALA A 238 13.50 -55.13 66.76
C ALA A 238 13.20 -55.93 68.04
N VAL A 239 13.99 -56.97 68.32
CA VAL A 239 13.87 -57.78 69.54
C VAL A 239 14.27 -56.96 70.78
N ALA A 240 15.38 -56.21 70.70
CA ALA A 240 15.83 -55.34 71.78
C ALA A 240 14.79 -54.26 72.13
N ALA A 241 14.18 -53.62 71.13
CA ALA A 241 13.14 -52.62 71.33
C ALA A 241 11.86 -53.19 71.98
N ARG A 242 11.57 -54.48 71.78
CA ARG A 242 10.36 -55.14 72.29
C ARG A 242 10.55 -55.76 73.69
N TYR A 243 11.75 -56.28 73.99
CA TYR A 243 12.02 -57.03 75.22
C TYR A 243 12.99 -56.34 76.19
N GLY A 244 13.68 -55.27 75.77
CA GLY A 244 14.61 -54.50 76.62
C GLY A 244 13.92 -53.49 77.55
N ARG A 245 12.59 -53.52 77.66
CA ARG A 245 11.82 -52.67 78.57
C ARG A 245 11.24 -53.53 79.70
N ALA A 246 12.09 -53.91 80.64
CA ALA A 246 11.73 -54.48 81.94
C ALA A 246 12.40 -53.63 83.03
#